data_AF-K2FIZ4-F1
#
_entry.id   AF-K2FIZ4-F1
#
_cell.length_a   1.000
_cell.length_b   1.000
_cell.length_c   1.000
_cell.angle_alpha   90.00
_cell.angle_beta   90.00
_cell.angle_gamma   90.00
#
_symmetry.space_group_name_H-M   'P 1'
#
loop_
_entity.id
_entity.type
_entity.pdbx_description
1 polymer ?
#
loop_
_entity_poly.entity_id
_entity_poly.type
_entity_poly.pdbx_seq_one_letter_code
_entity_poly.pdbx_strand_id
1 'polypeptide(L)' 'MDEMIEELTATELSNPGWIAIAKKLSEKVHHHLKEEEHGFFQQAGKILGEEQKTALAVQYKNEYQRYKDMKKDMLVQN' A
#
# COMPACT_ATOMS: atom_id res chain seq x y z
N MET A 1 3.12 -0.09 -9.11
CA MET A 1 1.81 0.29 -8.55
C MET A 1 1.70 1.80 -8.50
N ASP A 2 2.76 2.51 -8.08
CA ASP A 2 2.82 3.97 -8.07
C ASP A 2 2.47 4.62 -9.41
N GLU A 3 3.04 4.16 -10.52
CA GLU A 3 2.69 4.65 -11.87
C GLU A 3 1.20 4.51 -12.20
N MET A 4 0.55 3.43 -11.76
CA MET A 4 -0.89 3.20 -11.97
C MET A 4 -1.75 4.07 -11.04
N ILE A 5 -1.25 4.38 -9.84
CA ILE A 5 -1.91 5.32 -8.91
C ILE A 5 -1.80 6.74 -9.47
N GLU A 6 -0.65 7.13 -10.01
CA GLU A 6 -0.44 8.41 -10.68
C GLU A 6 -1.36 8.56 -11.90
N GLU A 7 -1.42 7.55 -12.77
CA GLU A 7 -2.33 7.53 -13.93
C GLU A 7 -3.80 7.64 -13.50
N LEU A 8 -4.21 6.89 -12.48
CA LEU A 8 -5.58 6.92 -11.95
C LEU A 8 -5.92 8.28 -11.34
N THR A 9 -4.96 8.91 -10.64
CA THR A 9 -5.14 10.21 -9.98
C THR A 9 -5.18 11.36 -10.98
N ALA A 10 -4.43 11.27 -12.08
CA ALA A 10 -4.42 12.25 -13.16
C ALA A 10 -5.63 12.11 -14.10
N THR A 11 -6.33 10.98 -14.05
CA THR A 11 -7.53 10.73 -14.87
C THR A 11 -8.78 11.23 -14.16
N GLU A 12 -9.55 12.08 -14.83
CA GLU A 12 -10.85 12.54 -14.33
C GLU A 12 -11.84 11.38 -14.15
N LEU A 13 -12.62 11.40 -13.07
CA LEU A 13 -13.62 10.36 -12.76
C LEU A 13 -14.66 10.17 -13.86
N SER A 14 -15.01 11.24 -14.59
CA SER A 14 -15.96 11.18 -15.71
C SER A 14 -15.36 10.58 -16.98
N ASN A 15 -14.05 10.37 -17.03
CA ASN A 15 -13.39 9.76 -18.18
C ASN A 15 -13.75 8.26 -18.23
N PRO A 16 -14.28 7.74 -19.36
CA PRO A 16 -14.59 6.31 -19.51
C PRO A 16 -13.39 5.38 -19.24
N GLY A 17 -12.16 5.86 -19.47
CA GLY A 17 -10.92 5.14 -19.18
C GLY A 17 -10.62 4.98 -17.69
N TRP A 18 -11.19 5.81 -16.82
CA TRP A 18 -10.94 5.79 -15.38
C TRP A 18 -11.27 4.44 -14.75
N ILE A 19 -12.46 3.88 -15.07
CA ILE A 19 -12.89 2.57 -14.54
C ILE A 19 -11.97 1.46 -15.01
N ALA A 20 -11.45 1.53 -16.24
CA ALA A 20 -10.52 0.54 -16.75
C ALA A 20 -9.18 0.56 -16.00
N ILE A 21 -8.64 1.75 -15.72
CA ILE A 21 -7.41 1.94 -14.94
C ILE A 21 -7.62 1.45 -13.50
N ALA A 22 -8.73 1.84 -12.86
CA ALA A 22 -9.08 1.43 -11.51
C ALA A 22 -9.18 -0.10 -11.36
N LYS A 23 -9.80 -0.78 -12.34
CA LYS A 23 -9.89 -2.25 -12.37
C LYS A 23 -8.51 -2.90 -12.47
N LYS A 24 -7.67 -2.42 -13.39
CA LYS A 24 -6.29 -2.93 -13.54
C LYS A 24 -5.49 -2.75 -12.25
N LEU A 25 -5.58 -1.59 -11.61
CA LEU A 25 -4.92 -1.34 -10.33
C LEU A 25 -5.42 -2.31 -9.26
N SER A 26 -6.74 -2.48 -9.15
CA SER A 26 -7.35 -3.42 -8.21
C SER A 26 -6.83 -4.85 -8.42
N GLU A 27 -6.86 -5.35 -9.66
CA GLU A 27 -6.34 -6.70 -9.98
C GLU A 27 -4.87 -6.85 -9.58
N LYS A 28 -4.05 -5.84 -9.87
CA LYS A 28 -2.63 -5.85 -9.53
C LYS A 28 -2.41 -5.86 -8.00
N VAL A 29 -3.15 -5.06 -7.25
CA VAL A 29 -3.11 -5.04 -5.78
C VAL A 29 -3.50 -6.41 -5.20
N HIS A 30 -4.61 -6.99 -5.65
CA HIS A 30 -5.05 -8.30 -5.15
C HIS A 30 -4.04 -9.41 -5.47
N HIS A 31 -3.42 -9.36 -6.64
CA HIS A 31 -2.35 -10.30 -6.99
C HIS A 31 -1.15 -10.17 -6.03
N HIS A 32 -0.68 -8.95 -5.78
CA HIS A 32 0.43 -8.72 -4.84
C HIS A 32 0.10 -9.18 -3.43
N LEU A 33 -1.08 -8.85 -2.90
CA LEU A 33 -1.51 -9.31 -1.58
C LEU A 33 -1.51 -10.84 -1.48
N LYS A 34 -1.97 -11.52 -2.53
CA LYS A 34 -1.97 -12.98 -2.57
C LYS A 34 -0.55 -13.56 -2.54
N GLU A 35 0.38 -12.98 -3.29
CA GLU A 35 1.79 -13.38 -3.30
C GLU A 35 2.45 -13.16 -1.93
N GLU A 36 2.14 -12.03 -1.28
CA GLU A 36 2.61 -11.71 0.05
C GLU A 36 2.10 -12.73 1.08
N GLU A 37 0.79 -12.99 1.12
CA GLU A 37 0.16 -13.91 2.07
C GLU A 37 0.63 -15.36 1.91
N HIS A 38 0.74 -15.85 0.68
CA HIS A 38 0.99 -17.27 0.39
C HIS A 38 2.47 -17.58 0.17
N GLY A 39 3.31 -16.56 -0.05
CA GLY A 39 4.74 -16.73 -0.30
C GLY A 39 5.58 -15.97 0.71
N PHE A 40 5.54 -14.64 0.66
CA PHE A 40 6.46 -13.78 1.39
C PHE A 40 6.33 -13.94 2.91
N PHE A 41 5.10 -13.86 3.44
CA PHE A 41 4.84 -13.99 4.88
C PHE A 41 5.15 -15.40 5.41
N GLN A 42 4.98 -16.43 4.58
CA GLN A 42 5.34 -17.81 4.93
C GLN A 42 6.85 -17.96 5.12
N GLN A 43 7.66 -17.33 4.26
CA GLN A 43 9.12 -17.36 4.39
C GLN A 43 9.58 -16.48 5.57
N ALA A 44 9.03 -15.28 5.71
CA ALA A 44 9.34 -14.39 6.83
C ALA A 44 9.02 -15.05 8.17
N GLY A 45 7.92 -15.80 8.27
CA GLY A 45 7.52 -16.55 9.47
C GLY A 45 8.51 -17.65 9.88
N LYS A 46 9.31 -18.17 8.95
CA LYS A 46 10.36 -19.17 9.21
C LYS A 46 11.69 -18.55 9.60
N ILE A 47 11.98 -17.34 9.12
CA ILE A 47 13.27 -16.66 9.30
C ILE A 47 13.26 -15.77 10.56
N LEU A 48 12.14 -15.11 10.84
CA LEU A 48 12.03 -14.14 11.92
C LEU A 48 11.52 -14.80 13.21
N GLY A 49 12.22 -14.57 14.31
CA GLY A 49 11.73 -14.91 15.66
C GLY A 49 10.66 -13.94 16.15
N GLU A 50 9.94 -14.30 17.22
CA GLU A 50 8.82 -13.51 17.76
C GLU A 50 9.23 -12.09 18.21
N GLU A 51 10.42 -11.94 18.82
CA GLU A 51 10.94 -10.63 19.22
C GLU A 51 11.22 -9.73 18.00
N GLN A 52 11.79 -10.30 16.93
CA GLN A 52 12.07 -9.57 15.68
C GLN A 52 10.78 -9.16 14.99
N LYS A 53 9.78 -10.05 14.94
CA LYS A 53 8.44 -9.74 14.39
C LYS A 53 7.80 -8.59 15.17
N THR A 54 7.87 -8.63 16.49
CA THR A 54 7.31 -7.58 17.37
C THR A 54 8.01 -6.25 17.14
N ALA A 55 9.35 -6.25 17.08
CA ALA A 55 10.14 -5.05 16.81
C ALA A 55 9.79 -4.43 15.44
N LEU A 56 9.73 -5.25 14.38
CA LEU A 56 9.36 -4.80 13.04
C LEU A 56 7.92 -4.28 12.98
N ALA A 57 6.98 -4.91 13.68
CA ALA A 57 5.60 -4.45 13.75
C ALA A 57 5.47 -3.08 14.43
N VAL A 58 6.24 -2.83 15.50
CA VAL A 58 6.29 -1.51 16.15
C VAL A 58 6.89 -0.46 15.22
N GLN A 59 8.00 -0.78 14.56
CA GLN A 59 8.63 0.13 13.58
C GLN A 59 7.67 0.50 12.45
N TYR A 60 6.99 -0.50 11.86
CA TYR A 60 5.99 -0.28 10.82
C TYR A 60 4.84 0.62 11.30
N LYS A 61 4.27 0.35 12.48
CA LYS A 61 3.17 1.16 13.03
C LYS A 61 3.59 2.61 13.28
N ASN A 62 4.78 2.83 13.80
CA ASN A 62 5.31 4.17 14.04
C ASN A 62 5.47 4.95 12.72
N GLU A 63 6.04 4.31 11.70
CA GLU A 63 6.23 4.93 10.39
C GLU A 63 4.89 5.16 9.68
N TYR A 64 3.96 4.21 9.75
CA TYR A 64 2.60 4.36 9.23
C TYR A 64 1.86 5.53 9.88
N GLN A 65 1.97 5.68 11.21
CA GLN A 65 1.38 6.81 11.92
C GLN A 65 2.01 8.13 11.47
N ARG A 66 3.34 8.18 11.35
CA ARG A 66 4.05 9.34 10.80
C ARG A 66 3.55 9.72 9.40
N TYR A 67 3.38 8.76 8.49
CA TYR A 67 2.83 9.01 7.15
C TYR A 67 1.39 9.57 7.18
N LYS A 68 0.55 9.05 8.07
CA LYS A 68 -0.82 9.56 8.25
C LYS A 68 -0.84 11.00 8.74
N ASP A 69 0.04 11.33 9.69
CA ASP A 69 0.14 12.68 10.24
C ASP A 69 0.72 13.66 9.22
N MET A 70 1.74 13.26 8.45
CA MET A 70 2.29 14.05 7.34
C MET A 70 1.23 14.40 6.28
N LYS A 71 0.36 13.44 5.91
CA LYS A 71 -0.74 13.71 4.96
C LYS A 71 -1.82 14.61 5.54
N LYS A 72 -2.01 14.61 6.86
CA LYS A 72 -2.95 15.54 7.53
C LYS A 72 -2.40 16.97 7.47
N ASP A 73 -1.11 17.18 7.74
CA ASP A 73 -0.49 18.51 7.75
C ASP A 73 -0.39 19.14 6.35
N MET A 74 -0.23 18.33 5.29
CA MET A 74 -0.29 18.78 3.89
C MET A 74 -1.69 19.21 3.41
N LEU A 75 -2.76 18.84 4.14
CA LEU A 75 -4.14 19.21 3.81
C LEU A 75 -4.65 20.44 4.59
N VAL A 76 -3.86 21.00 5.51
CA VAL A 76 -4.22 22.20 6.31
C VAL A 76 -3.49 23.46 5.83
N GLN A 77 -2.70 23.38 4.76
CA GLN A 77 -2.16 24.56 4.07
C GLN A 77 -2.58 24.59 2.61
N ASN A 78 -3.76 25.19 2.38
CA ASN A 78 -4.01 26.26 1.41
C ASN A 78 -5.40 26.86 1.66
#